data_AF-A0A2N3BMY9-F1
#
_entry.id   AF-A0A2N3BMY9-F1
#
_cell.length_a   1.000
_cell.length_b   1.000
_cell.length_c   1.000
_cell.angle_alpha   90.00
_cell.angle_beta   90.00
_cell.angle_gamma   90.00
#
_symmetry.space_group_name_H-M   'P 1'
#
loop_
_entity.id
_entity.type
_entity.pdbx_description
1 polymer ?
#
loop_
_entity_poly.entity_id
_entity_poly.type
_entity_poly.pdbx_seq_one_letter_code
_entity_poly.pdbx_strand_id
1 'polypeptide(L)' 'MTNRLLAALAFAILAGFVGILVWYVPRLDLGAVVAVTVLLAGYDFYRSAGAEDRDG' A
#
# COMPACT_ATOMS: atom_id res chain seq x y z
N MET A 1 4.42 -17.55 5.75
CA MET A 1 2.93 -17.53 5.60
C MET A 1 2.28 -16.34 6.31
N THR A 2 2.52 -16.12 7.62
CA THR A 2 1.90 -15.00 8.37
C THR A 2 2.35 -13.61 7.86
N ASN A 3 3.60 -13.48 7.41
CA ASN A 3 4.17 -12.21 6.96
C ASN A 3 3.50 -11.67 5.69
N ARG A 4 3.29 -12.54 4.68
CA ARG A 4 2.60 -12.18 3.44
C ARG A 4 1.14 -11.75 3.67
N LEU A 5 0.42 -12.47 4.53
CA LEU A 5 -0.98 -12.14 4.85
C LEU A 5 -1.08 -10.83 5.63
N LEU A 6 -0.18 -10.61 6.60
CA LEU A 6 -0.10 -9.38 7.37
C LEU A 6 0.31 -8.18 6.51
N ALA A 7 1.25 -8.37 5.59
CA ALA A 7 1.68 -7.33 4.64
C ALA A 7 0.53 -6.96 3.68
N ALA A 8 -0.24 -7.94 3.20
CA ALA A 8 -1.40 -7.69 2.34
C ALA A 8 -2.50 -6.93 3.09
N LEU A 9 -2.75 -7.31 4.36
CA LEU A 9 -3.68 -6.61 5.24
C LEU A 9 -3.24 -5.17 5.51
N ALA A 10 -1.96 -4.95 5.83
CA ALA A 10 -1.41 -3.62 6.07
C ALA A 10 -1.55 -2.72 4.84
N PHE A 11 -1.25 -3.25 3.64
CA PHE A 11 -1.42 -2.51 2.39
C PHE A 11 -2.90 -2.20 2.11
N ALA A 12 -3.81 -3.15 2.34
CA ALA A 12 -5.25 -2.93 2.15
C ALA A 12 -5.80 -1.84 3.09
N ILE A 13 -5.39 -1.86 4.36
CA ILE A 13 -5.78 -0.84 5.34
C ILE A 13 -5.23 0.54 4.95
N LEU A 14 -3.95 0.60 4.54
CA LEU A 14 -3.32 1.83 4.04
C LEU A 14 -4.09 2.39 2.84
N ALA A 15 -4.31 1.57 1.80
CA ALA A 15 -5.02 1.97 0.59
C ALA A 15 -6.45 2.43 0.89
N GLY A 16 -7.16 1.73 1.78
CA GLY A 16 -8.51 2.10 2.20
C GLY A 16 -8.56 3.43 2.93
N PHE A 17 -7.70 3.64 3.93
CA PHE A 17 -7.66 4.89 4.70
C PHE A 17 -7.36 6.09 3.80
N VAL A 18 -6.34 5.96 2.97
CA VAL A 18 -5.89 7.06 2.11
C VAL A 18 -6.92 7.33 1.00
N GLY A 19 -7.59 6.30 0.47
CA GLY A 19 -8.71 6.46 -0.45
C GLY A 19 -9.88 7.24 0.14
N ILE A 20 -10.24 6.97 1.41
CA ILE A 20 -11.25 7.75 2.15
C ILE A 20 -10.81 9.21 2.27
N LEU A 21 -9.53 9.45 2.55
CA LEU A 21 -8.96 10.79 2.73
C LEU A 21 -9.03 11.63 1.45
N VAL A 22 -8.76 11.03 0.28
CA VAL A 22 -8.91 11.68 -1.02
C VAL A 22 -10.38 11.99 -1.32
N TRP A 23 -11.30 11.09 -0.95
CA TRP A 23 -12.73 11.30 -1.20
C TRP A 23 -13.33 12.39 -0.32
N TYR A 24 -12.97 12.42 0.96
CA TYR A 24 -13.44 13.43 1.91
C TYR A 24 -12.76 14.79 1.71
N VAL A 25 -11.51 14.79 1.25
CA VAL A 25 -10.71 16.01 1.05
C VAL A 25 -10.16 16.05 -0.39
N PRO A 26 -11.01 16.36 -1.41
CA PRO A 26 -10.64 16.30 -2.82
C PRO A 26 -9.75 17.49 -3.21
N ARG A 27 -8.48 17.44 -2.79
CA ARG A 27 -7.42 18.37 -3.16
C ARG A 27 -6.48 17.69 -4.14
N LEU A 28 -6.18 18.34 -5.26
CA LEU A 28 -5.30 17.77 -6.31
C LEU A 28 -3.91 17.44 -5.76
N ASP A 29 -3.37 18.31 -4.91
CA ASP A 29 -2.08 18.13 -4.25
C ASP A 29 -2.06 16.88 -3.36
N LEU A 30 -3.12 16.69 -2.57
CA LEU A 30 -3.29 15.49 -1.76
C LEU A 30 -3.41 14.24 -2.63
N GLY A 31 -4.23 14.27 -3.68
CA GLY A 31 -4.38 13.15 -4.60
C GLY A 31 -3.07 12.71 -5.24
N ALA A 32 -2.21 13.65 -5.63
CA ALA A 32 -0.89 13.37 -6.19
C ALA A 32 0.04 12.70 -5.17
N VAL A 33 0.13 13.23 -3.95
CA VAL A 33 0.96 12.66 -2.88
C VAL A 33 0.47 11.26 -2.50
N VAL A 34 -0.85 11.07 -2.43
CA VAL A 34 -1.48 9.78 -2.18
C VAL A 34 -1.14 8.76 -3.27
N ALA A 35 -1.27 9.13 -4.54
CA ALA A 35 -0.97 8.25 -5.66
C ALA A 35 0.49 7.76 -5.62
N VAL A 36 1.44 8.67 -5.37
CA VAL A 36 2.85 8.33 -5.21
C VAL A 36 3.07 7.41 -4.01
N THR A 37 2.44 7.69 -2.87
CA THR A 37 2.56 6.88 -1.65
C THR A 37 2.05 5.45 -1.88
N VAL A 38 0.88 5.29 -2.49
CA VAL A 38 0.30 3.97 -2.79
C VAL A 38 1.15 3.21 -3.80
N LEU A 39 1.72 3.89 -4.80
CA LEU A 39 2.65 3.26 -5.75
C LEU A 39 3.92 2.75 -5.06
N LEU A 40 4.55 3.58 -4.21
CA LEU A 40 5.74 3.17 -3.47
C LEU A 40 5.45 2.04 -2.50
N ALA A 41 4.34 2.12 -1.76
CA ALA A 41 3.92 1.07 -0.84
C ALA A 41 3.58 -0.24 -1.58
N GLY A 42 2.99 -0.15 -2.77
CA GLY A 42 2.73 -1.31 -3.62
C GLY A 42 4.02 -1.93 -4.17
N TYR A 43 5.01 -1.10 -4.51
CA TYR A 43 6.34 -1.55 -4.91
C TYR A 43 7.09 -2.23 -3.76
N ASP A 44 7.05 -1.65 -2.56
CA ASP A 44 7.60 -2.27 -1.35
C ASP A 44 6.91 -3.61 -1.07
N PHE A 45 5.58 -3.67 -1.14
CA PHE A 45 4.84 -4.92 -0.99
C PHE A 45 5.25 -5.95 -2.04
N TYR A 46 5.37 -5.59 -3.32
CA TYR A 46 5.79 -6.51 -4.38
C TYR A 46 7.21 -7.03 -4.16
N ARG A 47 8.14 -6.16 -3.73
CA ARG A 47 9.54 -6.54 -3.48
C ARG A 47 9.71 -7.36 -2.21
N SER A 48 9.09 -6.93 -1.12
CA SER A 48 9.16 -7.58 0.20
C SER A 48 8.38 -8.90 0.21
N ALA A 49 7.19 -8.96 -0.41
CA ALA A 49 6.45 -10.21 -0.56
C ALA A 49 7.04 -11.13 -1.65
N GLY A 50 7.83 -10.60 -2.60
CA GLY A 50 8.58 -11.40 -3.56
C GLY A 50 9.87 -12.00 -2.99
N ALA A 51 10.43 -11.41 -1.94
CA ALA A 51 11.64 -11.93 -1.28
C ALA A 51 11.37 -13.19 -0.44
N GLU A 52 10.17 -13.33 0.14
CA GLU A 52 9.82 -14.48 1.01
C GLU A 52 9.51 -15.78 0.24
N ASP A 53 9.49 -15.77 -1.10
CA ASP A 53 9.30 -16.97 -1.94
C ASP A 53 10.60 -17.71 -2.30
N ARG A 54 11.77 -17.23 -1.84
CA ARG A 54 13.07 -17.89 -2.07
C ARG A 54 13.62 -18.67 -0.88
N ASP A 55 12.99 -18.60 0.29
CA ASP A 55 13.39 -19.32 1.50
C ASP A 55 12.27 -20.28 1.97
N GLY A 56 11.87 -21.19 1.08
CA GLY A 56 11.07 -22.37 1.42
C GLY A 56 11.91 -23.45 2.09
#